data_AF-A0A5K1VIN6-F1
#
_entry.id   AF-A0A5K1VIN6-F1
#
_cell.length_a   1.000
_cell.length_b   1.000
_cell.length_c   1.000
_cell.angle_alpha   90.00
_cell.angle_beta   90.00
_cell.angle_gamma   90.00
#
_symmetry.space_group_name_H-M   'P 1'
#
loop_
_entity.id
_entity.type
_entity.pdbx_description
1 polymer ?
#
loop_
_entity_poly.entity_id
_entity_poly.type
_entity_poly.pdbx_seq_one_letter_code
_entity_poly.pdbx_strand_id
1 'polypeptide(L)'
;MRRGTKTLKEIINTNAEIICKWTTLSTQRIVFYTNNSMIDIPRFQKQIILQKNYLIIFKTTDGSIYGTYNNSNLNENKTDVFNDINHFIFQLNPPMQFKRKEFNDNSFRIFPWKKRSKLVFCVPGAFIISNPQGVIYPYISSYYNGVTWIGRVISISELAIVQCIGKTEIAPITIAPQKSLEEIYKQFENILKSYFNKPVLLRKVVGWNKVMMSSNEFNQTIHSLKGFIVLIQTIDNYVFGSYNEKIPDHKFDNVKDLVDNEHFAFSLIGVSLHHPKKFIRTKKNTRTVRYYPDNQQASIFGIPRFYFMSKEAIQLSYDFSVYYQDVPPEGIELFAVGRKKHLNYIVKPLEVWIIEVIKSSD
;
A
#
# COMPACT_ATOMS: atom_id res chain seq x y z
N MET A 1 -1.48 17.02 -35.58
CA MET A 1 -1.84 16.77 -34.17
C MET A 1 -2.03 15.27 -33.97
N ARG A 2 -1.11 14.57 -33.29
CA ARG A 2 -1.26 13.13 -33.01
C ARG A 2 -2.35 12.96 -31.95
N ARG A 3 -3.44 12.26 -32.27
CA ARG A 3 -4.43 11.80 -31.26
C ARG A 3 -3.67 11.09 -30.14
N GLY A 4 -3.76 11.60 -28.91
CA GLY A 4 -3.10 10.99 -27.77
C GLY A 4 -3.56 9.54 -27.62
N THR A 5 -2.63 8.60 -27.63
CA THR A 5 -2.94 7.19 -27.35
C THR A 5 -3.44 7.06 -25.92
N LYS A 6 -4.66 6.54 -25.74
CA LYS A 6 -5.24 6.31 -24.42
C LYS A 6 -4.29 5.49 -23.53
N THR A 7 -4.18 5.87 -22.27
CA THR A 7 -3.45 5.12 -21.24
C THR A 7 -4.18 3.80 -20.95
N LEU A 8 -3.47 2.81 -20.41
CA LEU A 8 -4.08 1.55 -20.02
C LEU A 8 -5.17 1.75 -18.96
N LYS A 9 -5.02 2.72 -18.03
CA LYS A 9 -6.08 3.06 -17.05
C LYS A 9 -7.38 3.50 -17.73
N GLU A 10 -7.28 4.42 -18.69
CA GLU A 10 -8.46 4.92 -19.42
C GLU A 10 -9.14 3.79 -20.20
N ILE A 11 -8.35 2.87 -20.77
CA ILE A 11 -8.88 1.73 -21.51
C ILE A 11 -9.58 0.75 -20.56
N ILE A 12 -9.01 0.46 -19.40
CA ILE A 12 -9.63 -0.38 -18.36
C ILE A 12 -10.95 0.24 -17.90
N ASN A 13 -10.99 1.55 -17.66
CA ASN A 13 -12.20 2.25 -17.24
C ASN A 13 -13.27 2.24 -18.34
N THR A 14 -12.88 2.42 -19.60
CA THR A 14 -13.80 2.34 -20.76
C THR A 14 -14.38 0.93 -20.91
N ASN A 15 -13.65 -0.10 -20.49
CA ASN A 15 -14.07 -1.51 -20.56
C ASN A 15 -14.60 -2.05 -19.22
N ALA A 16 -14.95 -1.19 -18.26
CA ALA A 16 -15.38 -1.63 -16.93
C ALA A 16 -16.60 -2.56 -16.98
N GLU A 17 -17.62 -2.22 -17.77
CA GLU A 17 -18.84 -3.01 -17.88
C GLU A 17 -18.57 -4.41 -18.45
N ILE A 18 -17.72 -4.52 -19.49
CA ILE A 18 -17.40 -5.80 -20.10
C ILE A 18 -16.51 -6.67 -19.18
N ILE A 19 -15.59 -6.05 -18.43
CA ILE A 19 -14.78 -6.75 -17.42
C ILE A 19 -15.70 -7.32 -16.32
N CYS A 20 -16.60 -6.50 -15.76
CA CYS A 20 -17.58 -6.93 -14.78
C CYS A 20 -18.49 -8.06 -15.31
N LYS A 21 -18.89 -7.98 -16.59
CA LYS A 21 -19.67 -9.03 -17.25
C LYS A 21 -18.90 -10.35 -17.36
N TRP A 22 -17.62 -10.32 -17.74
CA TRP A 22 -16.79 -11.53 -17.83
C TRP A 22 -16.57 -12.19 -16.47
N THR A 23 -16.38 -11.39 -15.41
CA THR A 23 -16.13 -11.92 -14.07
C THR A 23 -17.40 -12.20 -13.27
N THR A 24 -18.57 -11.81 -13.76
CA THR A 24 -19.87 -11.83 -13.03
C THR A 24 -19.89 -11.01 -11.73
N LEU A 25 -18.99 -10.03 -11.62
CA LEU A 25 -18.83 -9.19 -10.44
C LEU A 25 -19.37 -7.78 -10.72
N SER A 26 -19.74 -7.05 -9.66
CA SER A 26 -20.48 -5.80 -9.82
C SER A 26 -19.62 -4.59 -10.12
N THR A 27 -18.38 -4.56 -9.63
CA THR A 27 -17.49 -3.42 -9.79
C THR A 27 -16.04 -3.87 -9.89
N GLN A 28 -15.18 -2.95 -10.32
CA GLN A 28 -13.75 -3.14 -10.43
C GLN A 28 -12.97 -1.94 -9.90
N ARG A 29 -11.74 -2.17 -9.46
CA ARG A 29 -10.78 -1.12 -9.12
C ARG A 29 -9.37 -1.49 -9.54
N ILE A 30 -8.59 -0.49 -9.94
CA ILE A 30 -7.17 -0.68 -10.25
C ILE A 30 -6.39 -0.63 -8.93
N VAL A 31 -5.75 -1.74 -8.54
CA VAL A 31 -4.96 -1.87 -7.29
C VAL A 31 -3.46 -1.76 -7.53
N PHE A 32 -3.03 -1.99 -8.77
CA PHE A 32 -1.65 -1.78 -9.20
C PHE A 32 -1.63 -1.14 -10.58
N TYR A 33 -0.69 -0.24 -10.81
CA TYR A 33 -0.43 0.31 -12.14
C TYR A 33 1.03 0.76 -12.25
N THR A 34 1.65 0.41 -13.38
CA THR A 34 2.93 0.96 -13.82
C THR A 34 2.82 1.34 -15.29
N ASN A 35 3.36 2.50 -15.63
CA ASN A 35 3.57 2.98 -17.00
C ASN A 35 5.06 3.05 -17.37
N ASN A 36 5.90 2.44 -16.53
CA ASN A 36 7.34 2.36 -16.75
C ASN A 36 7.68 0.99 -17.31
N SER A 37 8.77 0.92 -18.08
CA SER A 37 9.34 -0.33 -18.57
C SER A 37 9.72 -1.29 -17.43
N MET A 38 9.90 -0.80 -16.20
CA MET A 38 10.26 -1.64 -15.06
C MET A 38 9.07 -1.92 -14.12
N ILE A 39 8.72 -3.20 -13.98
CA ILE A 39 7.76 -3.73 -13.01
C ILE A 39 8.43 -3.88 -11.64
N ASP A 40 7.88 -3.25 -10.60
CA ASP A 40 8.26 -3.51 -9.20
C ASP A 40 7.68 -4.86 -8.78
N ILE A 41 8.48 -5.93 -8.90
CA ILE A 41 8.04 -7.31 -8.65
C ILE A 41 7.54 -7.51 -7.21
N PRO A 42 8.24 -7.04 -6.15
CA PRO A 42 7.71 -7.10 -4.79
C PRO A 42 6.33 -6.46 -4.65
N ARG A 43 6.15 -5.25 -5.21
CA ARG A 43 4.86 -4.54 -5.15
C ARG A 43 3.78 -5.26 -5.96
N PHE A 44 4.10 -5.76 -7.14
CA PHE A 44 3.19 -6.57 -7.97
C PHE A 44 2.71 -7.81 -7.22
N GLN A 45 3.62 -8.59 -6.62
CA GLN A 45 3.27 -9.84 -5.91
C GLN A 45 2.35 -9.61 -4.72
N LYS A 46 2.58 -8.54 -3.95
CA LYS A 46 1.74 -8.16 -2.81
C LYS A 46 0.28 -7.90 -3.18
N GLN A 47 0.02 -7.44 -4.40
CA GLN A 47 -1.34 -7.15 -4.88
C GLN A 47 -2.09 -8.40 -5.37
N ILE A 48 -1.43 -9.55 -5.39
CA ILE A 48 -1.99 -10.81 -5.90
C ILE A 48 -2.02 -11.89 -4.82
N ILE A 49 -1.00 -11.93 -3.95
CA ILE A 49 -0.96 -12.85 -2.81
C ILE A 49 -2.17 -12.59 -1.90
N LEU A 50 -2.85 -13.68 -1.51
CA LEU A 50 -4.09 -13.71 -0.74
C LEU A 50 -5.31 -13.02 -1.37
N GLN A 51 -5.17 -12.41 -2.54
CA GLN A 51 -6.27 -11.76 -3.24
C GLN A 51 -6.99 -12.74 -4.17
N LYS A 52 -8.31 -12.61 -4.26
CA LYS A 52 -9.16 -13.28 -5.25
C LYS A 52 -9.65 -12.27 -6.29
N ASN A 53 -10.21 -12.77 -7.38
CA ASN A 53 -10.91 -11.97 -8.39
C ASN A 53 -10.03 -10.86 -9.00
N TYR A 54 -8.82 -11.18 -9.42
CA TYR A 54 -7.90 -10.20 -9.99
C TYR A 54 -7.65 -10.44 -11.47
N LEU A 55 -7.58 -9.35 -12.23
CA LEU A 55 -7.07 -9.32 -13.59
C LEU A 55 -5.67 -8.74 -13.58
N ILE A 56 -4.76 -9.35 -14.33
CA ILE A 56 -3.49 -8.74 -14.69
C ILE A 56 -3.59 -8.34 -16.15
N ILE A 57 -3.45 -7.04 -16.41
CA ILE A 57 -3.67 -6.43 -17.72
C ILE A 57 -2.38 -5.74 -18.13
N PHE A 58 -1.88 -6.02 -19.33
CA PHE A 58 -0.68 -5.37 -19.84
C PHE A 58 -0.90 -4.85 -21.26
N LYS A 59 -0.33 -3.67 -21.52
CA LYS A 59 -0.31 -3.01 -22.82
C LYS A 59 1.07 -3.12 -23.40
N THR A 60 1.16 -3.72 -24.58
CA THR A 60 2.42 -3.86 -25.30
C THR A 60 2.78 -2.57 -26.04
N THR A 61 4.04 -2.44 -26.46
CA THR A 61 4.53 -1.26 -27.19
C THR A 61 3.88 -1.08 -28.56
N ASP A 62 3.33 -2.14 -29.16
CA ASP A 62 2.56 -2.06 -30.41
C ASP A 62 1.10 -1.58 -30.18
N GLY A 63 0.71 -1.36 -28.91
CA GLY A 63 -0.62 -0.91 -28.51
C GLY A 63 -1.61 -2.05 -28.21
N SER A 64 -1.26 -3.30 -28.47
CA SER A 64 -2.11 -4.45 -28.14
C SER A 64 -2.23 -4.63 -26.63
N ILE A 65 -3.42 -5.03 -26.16
CA ILE A 65 -3.72 -5.15 -24.73
C ILE A 65 -4.24 -6.55 -24.45
N TYR A 66 -3.53 -7.24 -23.56
CA TYR A 66 -3.82 -8.61 -23.17
C TYR A 66 -3.88 -8.72 -21.65
N GLY A 67 -4.41 -9.85 -21.18
CA GLY A 67 -4.39 -10.13 -19.76
C GLY A 67 -4.90 -11.50 -19.40
N THR A 68 -4.93 -11.73 -18.10
CA THR A 68 -5.47 -12.93 -17.46
C THR A 68 -6.36 -12.53 -16.30
N TYR A 69 -7.42 -13.28 -16.08
CA TYR A 69 -8.22 -13.25 -14.87
C TYR A 69 -7.99 -14.51 -14.05
N ASN A 70 -7.86 -14.34 -12.73
CA ASN A 70 -7.83 -15.42 -11.76
C ASN A 70 -8.83 -15.12 -10.64
N ASN A 71 -9.68 -16.10 -10.36
CA ASN A 71 -10.66 -16.07 -9.28
C ASN A 71 -10.05 -16.58 -7.96
N SER A 72 -9.09 -17.49 -8.04
CA SER A 72 -8.46 -18.13 -6.89
C SER A 72 -7.29 -17.31 -6.32
N ASN A 73 -7.06 -17.44 -5.01
CA ASN A 73 -5.97 -16.76 -4.33
C ASN A 73 -4.66 -17.55 -4.39
N LEU A 74 -3.54 -16.82 -4.39
CA LEU A 74 -2.23 -17.38 -4.09
C LEU A 74 -2.03 -17.38 -2.58
N ASN A 75 -1.78 -18.55 -1.98
CA ASN A 75 -1.34 -18.62 -0.58
C ASN A 75 0.07 -18.05 -0.43
N GLU A 76 0.41 -17.49 0.74
CA GLU A 76 1.73 -16.88 0.99
C GLU A 76 2.92 -17.83 0.73
N ASN A 77 2.69 -19.14 0.89
CA ASN A 77 3.69 -20.19 0.68
C ASN A 77 3.61 -20.87 -0.69
N LYS A 78 2.71 -20.44 -1.58
CA LYS A 78 2.51 -21.05 -2.91
C LYS A 78 2.81 -20.03 -4.01
N THR A 79 3.51 -20.49 -5.04
CA THR A 79 3.80 -19.72 -6.25
C THR A 79 2.80 -19.94 -7.36
N ASP A 80 1.92 -20.93 -7.21
CA ASP A 80 1.09 -21.48 -8.27
C ASP A 80 -0.38 -21.51 -7.83
N VAL A 81 -1.25 -21.09 -8.73
CA VAL A 81 -2.70 -21.30 -8.67
C VAL A 81 -3.00 -22.52 -9.52
N PHE A 82 -3.52 -23.57 -8.90
CA PHE A 82 -3.97 -24.77 -9.62
C PHE A 82 -5.48 -24.78 -9.70
N ASN A 83 -6.00 -25.32 -10.81
CA ASN A 83 -7.41 -25.69 -10.96
C ASN A 83 -8.39 -24.53 -10.77
N ASP A 84 -8.01 -23.32 -11.15
CA ASP A 84 -8.92 -22.18 -11.16
C ASP A 84 -9.91 -22.33 -12.32
N ILE A 85 -11.10 -22.85 -12.03
CA ILE A 85 -12.17 -23.14 -13.01
C ILE A 85 -12.68 -21.88 -13.71
N ASN A 86 -12.51 -20.71 -13.08
CA ASN A 86 -12.98 -19.43 -13.59
C ASN A 86 -11.86 -18.66 -14.30
N HIS A 87 -10.67 -19.25 -14.42
CA HIS A 87 -9.55 -18.64 -15.12
C HIS A 87 -9.84 -18.45 -16.61
N PHE A 88 -9.46 -17.29 -17.13
CA PHE A 88 -9.44 -17.02 -18.57
C PHE A 88 -8.33 -16.04 -18.93
N ILE A 89 -7.98 -16.01 -20.21
CA ILE A 89 -7.16 -14.95 -20.80
C ILE A 89 -8.02 -14.09 -21.71
N PHE A 90 -7.56 -12.88 -22.04
CA PHE A 90 -8.33 -11.97 -22.86
C PHE A 90 -7.47 -10.98 -23.63
N GLN A 91 -8.08 -10.34 -24.61
CA GLN A 91 -7.65 -9.06 -25.21
C GLN A 91 -8.72 -8.00 -24.95
N LEU A 92 -8.33 -6.73 -24.83
CA LEU A 92 -9.27 -5.61 -24.57
C LEU A 92 -9.49 -4.69 -25.78
N ASN A 93 -8.87 -4.98 -26.93
CA ASN A 93 -9.07 -4.18 -28.13
C ASN A 93 -8.93 -5.02 -29.42
N PRO A 94 -10.03 -5.56 -29.98
CA PRO A 94 -11.40 -5.54 -29.43
C PRO A 94 -11.53 -6.47 -28.20
N PRO A 95 -12.49 -6.23 -27.28
CA PRO A 95 -12.67 -7.06 -26.10
C PRO A 95 -13.09 -8.50 -26.43
N MET A 96 -12.26 -9.47 -26.08
CA MET A 96 -12.56 -10.91 -26.22
C MET A 96 -11.95 -11.70 -25.07
N GLN A 97 -12.71 -12.64 -24.51
CA GLN A 97 -12.24 -13.61 -23.51
C GLN A 97 -12.06 -14.99 -24.14
N PHE A 98 -11.07 -15.74 -23.65
CA PHE A 98 -10.74 -17.08 -24.12
C PHE A 98 -10.60 -18.01 -22.93
N LYS A 99 -11.43 -19.07 -22.92
CA LYS A 99 -11.42 -20.09 -21.87
C LYS A 99 -10.39 -21.16 -22.17
N ARG A 100 -9.81 -21.72 -21.11
CA ARG A 100 -8.89 -22.86 -21.20
C ARG A 100 -9.64 -24.11 -21.70
N LYS A 101 -8.93 -24.98 -22.43
CA LYS A 101 -9.46 -26.25 -22.96
C LYS A 101 -9.53 -27.36 -21.92
N GLU A 102 -8.50 -27.50 -21.11
CA GLU A 102 -8.39 -28.55 -20.10
C GLU A 102 -8.46 -27.96 -18.68
N PHE A 103 -9.13 -28.72 -17.80
CA PHE A 103 -9.19 -28.47 -16.37
C PHE A 103 -8.25 -29.48 -15.68
N ASN A 104 -7.51 -29.06 -14.65
CA ASN A 104 -6.55 -29.83 -13.83
C ASN A 104 -5.04 -29.56 -14.06
N ASP A 105 -4.66 -28.30 -14.27
CA ASP A 105 -3.25 -27.90 -14.31
C ASP A 105 -3.07 -26.47 -13.78
N ASN A 106 -1.83 -26.02 -13.66
CA ASN A 106 -1.44 -24.69 -13.21
C ASN A 106 -2.10 -23.61 -14.08
N SER A 107 -2.93 -22.75 -13.48
CA SER A 107 -3.60 -21.63 -14.14
C SER A 107 -2.74 -20.37 -14.14
N PHE A 108 -1.94 -20.17 -13.10
CA PHE A 108 -1.15 -18.96 -12.92
C PHE A 108 0.02 -19.19 -11.97
N ARG A 109 1.19 -18.68 -12.34
CA ARG A 109 2.41 -18.74 -11.52
C ARG A 109 2.99 -17.36 -11.31
N ILE A 110 3.40 -17.04 -10.09
CA ILE A 110 4.34 -15.93 -9.80
C ILE A 110 5.75 -16.47 -9.58
N PHE A 111 6.76 -15.71 -9.99
CA PHE A 111 8.16 -16.09 -9.77
C PHE A 111 8.74 -15.36 -8.55
N PRO A 112 9.19 -16.06 -7.49
CA PRO A 112 9.63 -15.41 -6.26
C PRO A 112 10.72 -14.36 -6.50
N TRP A 113 10.50 -13.14 -6.02
CA TRP A 113 11.46 -12.03 -6.13
C TRP A 113 12.86 -12.38 -5.60
N LYS A 114 12.92 -13.17 -4.51
CA LYS A 114 14.17 -13.52 -3.81
C LYS A 114 15.20 -14.27 -4.68
N LYS A 115 14.82 -14.77 -5.85
CA LYS A 115 15.71 -15.55 -6.75
C LYS A 115 16.44 -14.72 -7.83
N ARG A 116 16.45 -13.38 -7.76
CA ARG A 116 17.06 -12.48 -8.78
C ARG A 116 16.56 -12.74 -10.21
N SER A 117 15.37 -13.29 -10.36
CA SER A 117 14.78 -13.56 -11.68
C SER A 117 14.17 -12.29 -12.26
N LYS A 118 14.37 -12.05 -13.56
CA LYS A 118 13.61 -11.03 -14.31
C LYS A 118 12.16 -11.46 -14.57
N LEU A 119 11.82 -12.72 -14.33
CA LEU A 119 10.48 -13.26 -14.50
C LEU A 119 9.55 -12.71 -13.41
N VAL A 120 8.36 -12.30 -13.81
CA VAL A 120 7.33 -11.71 -12.94
C VAL A 120 6.23 -12.73 -12.69
N PHE A 121 5.58 -13.18 -13.76
CA PHE A 121 4.53 -14.20 -13.72
C PHE A 121 4.47 -15.01 -15.02
N CYS A 122 3.80 -16.14 -14.97
CA CYS A 122 3.48 -16.99 -16.12
C CYS A 122 2.00 -17.40 -16.05
N VAL A 123 1.36 -17.39 -17.22
CA VAL A 123 0.08 -18.06 -17.45
C VAL A 123 0.41 -19.24 -18.36
N PRO A 124 0.41 -20.49 -17.86
CA PRO A 124 0.81 -21.65 -18.64
C PRO A 124 0.08 -21.74 -19.97
N GLY A 125 0.85 -21.91 -21.05
CA GLY A 125 0.33 -21.97 -22.41
C GLY A 125 -0.08 -20.63 -23.03
N ALA A 126 -0.08 -19.51 -22.30
CA ALA A 126 -0.46 -18.19 -22.83
C ALA A 126 0.65 -17.15 -22.79
N PHE A 127 1.20 -16.87 -21.59
CA PHE A 127 2.16 -15.78 -21.41
C PHE A 127 3.31 -16.18 -20.47
N ILE A 128 4.53 -15.76 -20.77
CA ILE A 128 5.59 -15.55 -19.77
C ILE A 128 5.89 -14.06 -19.74
N ILE A 129 5.71 -13.42 -18.58
CA ILE A 129 6.06 -12.02 -18.41
C ILE A 129 7.34 -11.91 -17.58
N SER A 130 8.31 -11.23 -18.18
CA SER A 130 9.57 -10.77 -17.59
C SER A 130 9.60 -9.24 -17.59
N ASN A 131 10.56 -8.68 -16.88
CA ASN A 131 10.70 -7.25 -16.71
C ASN A 131 11.80 -6.71 -17.66
N PRO A 132 11.52 -5.93 -18.75
CA PRO A 132 10.23 -5.42 -19.29
C PRO A 132 9.50 -6.30 -20.32
N GLN A 133 10.09 -7.43 -20.69
CA GLN A 133 9.69 -8.19 -21.88
C GLN A 133 8.77 -9.35 -21.54
N GLY A 134 7.85 -9.69 -22.42
CA GLY A 134 7.05 -10.89 -22.32
C GLY A 134 7.19 -11.77 -23.56
N VAL A 135 6.58 -12.95 -23.48
CA VAL A 135 6.38 -13.86 -24.60
C VAL A 135 4.92 -14.28 -24.60
N ILE A 136 4.26 -14.15 -25.75
CA ILE A 136 3.01 -14.86 -26.04
C ILE A 136 3.41 -16.22 -26.62
N TYR A 137 2.89 -17.31 -26.05
CA TYR A 137 3.27 -18.65 -26.47
C TYR A 137 2.83 -18.96 -27.92
N PRO A 138 3.68 -19.62 -28.73
CA PRO A 138 3.34 -20.01 -30.12
C PRO A 138 2.15 -20.95 -30.24
N TYR A 139 1.95 -21.81 -29.24
CA TYR A 139 0.92 -22.84 -29.25
C TYR A 139 -0.25 -22.49 -28.32
N ILE A 140 -0.53 -21.19 -28.13
CA ILE A 140 -1.59 -20.73 -27.23
C ILE A 140 -2.97 -21.30 -27.59
N SER A 141 -3.23 -21.50 -28.88
CA SER A 141 -4.45 -22.14 -29.39
C SER A 141 -4.58 -23.61 -28.99
N SER A 142 -3.48 -24.29 -28.61
CA SER A 142 -3.52 -25.63 -28.04
C SER A 142 -4.07 -25.64 -26.61
N TYR A 143 -3.96 -24.52 -25.88
CA TYR A 143 -4.39 -24.40 -24.48
C TYR A 143 -5.71 -23.65 -24.30
N TYR A 144 -6.03 -22.71 -25.19
CA TYR A 144 -7.18 -21.83 -25.07
C TYR A 144 -8.06 -21.86 -26.32
N ASN A 145 -9.37 -21.85 -26.12
CA ASN A 145 -10.36 -21.89 -27.18
C ASN A 145 -10.45 -20.55 -27.91
N GLY A 146 -10.46 -20.59 -29.26
CA GLY A 146 -10.75 -19.43 -30.10
C GLY A 146 -9.61 -18.40 -30.21
N VAL A 147 -8.41 -18.70 -29.68
CA VAL A 147 -7.26 -17.80 -29.79
C VAL A 147 -6.65 -17.88 -31.19
N THR A 148 -6.48 -16.73 -31.82
CA THR A 148 -5.81 -16.56 -33.13
C THR A 148 -4.48 -15.82 -33.04
N TRP A 149 -4.00 -15.55 -31.82
CA TRP A 149 -2.75 -14.83 -31.59
C TRP A 149 -1.55 -15.65 -32.05
N ILE A 150 -0.62 -14.98 -32.72
CA ILE A 150 0.66 -15.55 -33.12
C ILE A 150 1.65 -15.38 -31.97
N GLY A 151 2.32 -16.46 -31.57
CA GLY A 151 3.35 -16.40 -30.54
C GLY A 151 4.49 -15.49 -30.96
N ARG A 152 4.90 -14.63 -30.04
CA ARG A 152 5.89 -13.59 -30.29
C ARG A 152 6.46 -13.05 -29.00
N VAL A 153 7.68 -12.51 -29.09
CA VAL A 153 8.23 -11.66 -28.03
C VAL A 153 7.48 -10.33 -28.05
N ILE A 154 7.12 -9.85 -26.87
CA ILE A 154 6.42 -8.59 -26.66
C ILE A 154 7.23 -7.70 -25.71
N SER A 155 7.15 -6.39 -25.90
CA SER A 155 7.64 -5.42 -24.91
C SER A 155 6.46 -4.78 -24.21
N ILE A 156 6.51 -4.72 -22.88
CA ILE A 156 5.41 -4.18 -22.07
C ILE A 156 5.68 -2.69 -21.83
N SER A 157 4.69 -1.87 -22.15
CA SER A 157 4.72 -0.42 -21.93
C SER A 157 3.97 0.00 -20.66
N GLU A 158 2.85 -0.66 -20.36
CA GLU A 158 2.04 -0.42 -19.16
C GLU A 158 1.54 -1.77 -18.61
N LEU A 159 1.41 -1.88 -17.29
CA LEU A 159 0.82 -3.04 -16.62
C LEU A 159 -0.06 -2.58 -15.45
N ALA A 160 -1.21 -3.21 -15.29
CA ALA A 160 -2.15 -2.97 -14.22
C ALA A 160 -2.60 -4.29 -13.57
N ILE A 161 -2.93 -4.23 -12.28
CA ILE A 161 -3.74 -5.24 -11.60
C ILE A 161 -5.08 -4.61 -11.28
N VAL A 162 -6.15 -5.27 -11.67
CA VAL A 162 -7.53 -4.86 -11.42
C VAL A 162 -8.16 -5.88 -10.49
N GLN A 163 -8.74 -5.43 -9.38
CA GLN A 163 -9.53 -6.28 -8.51
C GLN A 163 -11.02 -6.08 -8.82
N CYS A 164 -11.72 -7.17 -9.08
CA CYS A 164 -13.17 -7.20 -9.23
C CYS A 164 -13.84 -7.55 -7.90
N ILE A 165 -14.97 -6.90 -7.62
CA ILE A 165 -15.61 -6.92 -6.29
C ILE A 165 -17.10 -7.25 -6.45
N GLY A 166 -17.59 -8.20 -5.65
CA GLY A 166 -19.01 -8.61 -5.63
C GLY A 166 -19.92 -7.61 -4.91
N LYS A 167 -21.24 -7.72 -5.08
CA LYS A 167 -22.21 -6.77 -4.49
C LYS A 167 -22.20 -6.76 -2.95
N THR A 168 -21.77 -7.86 -2.33
CA THR A 168 -21.71 -8.07 -0.87
C THR A 168 -20.31 -7.84 -0.29
N GLU A 169 -19.29 -7.68 -1.13
CA GLU A 169 -17.94 -7.33 -0.71
C GLU A 169 -17.87 -5.80 -0.70
N ILE A 170 -17.93 -5.22 0.51
CA ILE A 170 -17.91 -3.77 0.70
C ILE A 170 -16.68 -3.19 -0.01
N ALA A 171 -16.94 -2.34 -1.01
CA ALA A 171 -15.91 -1.54 -1.64
C ALA A 171 -15.15 -0.74 -0.55
N PRO A 172 -13.81 -0.67 -0.59
CA PRO A 172 -13.08 0.19 0.31
C PRO A 172 -13.56 1.62 0.10
N ILE A 173 -13.75 2.29 1.23
CA ILE A 173 -14.34 3.62 1.39
C ILE A 173 -13.78 4.56 0.30
N THR A 174 -14.64 4.87 -0.66
CA THR A 174 -14.48 6.02 -1.55
C THR A 174 -14.37 7.24 -0.65
N ILE A 175 -13.36 8.08 -0.86
CA ILE A 175 -13.00 9.24 -0.02
C ILE A 175 -14.28 9.97 0.39
N ALA A 176 -14.72 9.71 1.63
CA ALA A 176 -15.81 10.42 2.27
C ALA A 176 -15.41 11.91 2.35
N PRO A 177 -16.38 12.85 2.44
CA PRO A 177 -16.07 14.26 2.67
C PRO A 177 -15.03 14.40 3.77
N GLN A 178 -14.08 15.31 3.56
CA GLN A 178 -12.92 15.52 4.42
C GLN A 178 -13.36 15.84 5.85
N LYS A 179 -13.44 14.81 6.70
CA LYS A 179 -13.69 14.95 8.12
C LYS A 179 -12.49 15.65 8.76
N SER A 180 -12.75 16.52 9.70
CA SER A 180 -11.72 17.13 10.54
C SER A 180 -11.01 16.07 11.39
N LEU A 181 -9.75 16.32 11.80
CA LEU A 181 -9.05 15.41 12.68
C LEU A 181 -9.77 15.24 14.02
N GLU A 182 -10.56 16.24 14.44
CA GLU A 182 -11.39 16.20 15.63
C GLU A 182 -12.54 15.19 15.53
N GLU A 183 -13.27 15.18 14.41
CA GLU A 183 -14.31 14.18 14.18
C GLU A 183 -13.73 12.77 14.07
N ILE A 184 -12.58 12.64 13.40
CA ILE A 184 -11.88 11.36 13.27
C ILE A 184 -11.40 10.89 14.65
N TYR A 185 -10.78 11.76 15.44
CA TYR A 185 -10.32 11.43 16.79
C TYR A 185 -11.48 10.94 17.66
N LYS A 186 -12.61 11.67 17.70
CA LYS A 186 -13.81 11.26 18.45
C LYS A 186 -14.34 9.90 17.99
N GLN A 187 -14.30 9.62 16.68
CA GLN A 187 -14.71 8.34 16.13
C GLN A 187 -13.79 7.17 16.58
N PHE A 188 -12.49 7.41 16.70
CA PHE A 188 -11.48 6.37 16.96
C PHE A 188 -10.90 6.39 18.38
N GLU A 189 -11.37 7.27 19.27
CA GLU A 189 -10.82 7.44 20.62
C GLU A 189 -10.82 6.11 21.41
N ASN A 190 -11.94 5.38 21.38
CA ASN A 190 -12.06 4.09 22.07
C ASN A 190 -11.12 3.02 21.49
N ILE A 191 -10.84 3.09 20.19
CA ILE A 191 -9.90 2.18 19.52
C ILE A 191 -8.46 2.53 19.88
N LEU A 192 -8.13 3.82 19.97
CA LEU A 192 -6.81 4.24 20.47
C LEU A 192 -6.60 3.83 21.93
N LYS A 193 -7.63 3.95 22.78
CA LYS A 193 -7.58 3.49 24.18
C LYS A 193 -7.37 1.97 24.28
N SER A 194 -7.98 1.18 23.39
CA SER A 194 -7.83 -0.29 23.42
C SER A 194 -6.44 -0.78 23.02
N TYR A 195 -5.58 0.08 22.46
CA TYR A 195 -4.18 -0.27 22.17
C TYR A 195 -3.29 -0.34 23.42
N PHE A 196 -3.77 0.11 24.57
CA PHE A 196 -3.06 0.06 25.83
C PHE A 196 -3.51 -1.14 26.67
N ASN A 197 -2.57 -1.78 27.36
CA ASN A 197 -2.86 -2.92 28.24
C ASN A 197 -3.55 -2.51 29.54
N LYS A 198 -3.53 -1.21 29.87
CA LYS A 198 -4.20 -0.62 31.03
C LYS A 198 -5.16 0.47 30.55
N PRO A 199 -6.23 0.76 31.32
CA PRO A 199 -7.06 1.92 31.04
C PRO A 199 -6.23 3.20 30.97
N VAL A 200 -6.52 4.03 29.97
CA VAL A 200 -5.86 5.32 29.77
C VAL A 200 -6.88 6.41 29.50
N LEU A 201 -6.58 7.61 29.98
CA LEU A 201 -7.22 8.84 29.54
C LEU A 201 -6.38 9.47 28.43
N LEU A 202 -7.03 9.87 27.35
CA LEU A 202 -6.41 10.56 26.23
C LEU A 202 -6.81 12.04 26.28
N ARG A 203 -5.82 12.92 26.46
CA ARG A 203 -6.05 14.38 26.52
C ARG A 203 -5.34 15.04 25.34
N LYS A 204 -6.09 15.65 24.43
CA LYS A 204 -5.50 16.50 23.39
C LYS A 204 -4.76 17.65 24.06
N VAL A 205 -3.45 17.73 23.84
CA VAL A 205 -2.60 18.81 24.38
C VAL A 205 -2.53 19.94 23.36
N VAL A 206 -2.25 19.58 22.10
CA VAL A 206 -2.12 20.55 21.01
C VAL A 206 -2.60 19.94 19.70
N GLY A 207 -3.23 20.75 18.85
CA GLY A 207 -3.52 20.40 17.45
C GLY A 207 -3.04 21.50 16.52
N TRP A 208 -2.43 21.12 15.38
CA TRP A 208 -1.80 22.07 14.46
C TRP A 208 -2.31 21.95 13.04
N ASN A 209 -2.83 23.06 12.56
CA ASN A 209 -3.48 23.24 11.28
C ASN A 209 -2.72 24.37 10.53
N LYS A 210 -1.84 23.97 9.61
CA LYS A 210 -1.27 24.78 8.49
C LYS A 210 0.01 25.61 8.69
N VAL A 211 0.57 25.79 9.88
CA VAL A 211 1.95 26.30 10.04
C VAL A 211 2.67 25.40 11.02
N MET A 212 3.60 24.58 10.54
CA MET A 212 4.34 23.68 11.40
C MET A 212 5.20 24.47 12.38
N MET A 213 5.02 24.11 13.64
CA MET A 213 5.69 24.61 14.81
C MET A 213 7.23 24.41 14.73
N SER A 214 7.99 25.24 15.45
CA SER A 214 9.44 25.06 15.56
C SER A 214 9.78 23.71 16.21
N SER A 215 10.98 23.19 15.94
CA SER A 215 11.43 21.96 16.60
C SER A 215 11.49 22.17 18.12
N ASN A 216 11.81 23.40 18.56
CA ASN A 216 11.85 23.78 19.96
C ASN A 216 10.49 23.66 20.66
N GLU A 217 9.44 24.27 20.12
CA GLU A 217 8.09 24.21 20.71
C GLU A 217 7.54 22.77 20.72
N PHE A 218 7.83 21.95 19.69
CA PHE A 218 7.48 20.52 19.68
C PHE A 218 8.16 19.78 20.83
N ASN A 219 9.47 19.97 20.96
CA ASN A 219 10.29 19.33 21.98
C ASN A 219 9.88 19.74 23.40
N GLN A 220 9.58 21.02 23.63
CA GLN A 220 9.07 21.51 24.91
C GLN A 220 7.74 20.84 25.27
N THR A 221 6.83 20.71 24.29
CA THR A 221 5.51 20.11 24.50
C THR A 221 5.62 18.64 24.91
N ILE A 222 6.40 17.83 24.19
CA ILE A 222 6.50 16.39 24.47
C ILE A 222 7.29 16.07 25.75
N HIS A 223 8.22 16.93 26.15
CA HIS A 223 9.07 16.71 27.33
C HIS A 223 8.28 16.77 28.65
N SER A 224 7.23 17.60 28.72
CA SER A 224 6.37 17.65 29.91
C SER A 224 5.47 16.43 30.09
N LEU A 225 5.42 15.53 29.10
CA LEU A 225 4.47 14.43 29.06
C LEU A 225 5.10 13.12 29.52
N LYS A 226 4.33 12.32 30.28
CA LYS A 226 4.69 10.96 30.71
C LYS A 226 4.27 9.87 29.70
N GLY A 227 3.65 10.28 28.61
CA GLY A 227 3.08 9.45 27.56
C GLY A 227 2.43 10.34 26.52
N PHE A 228 2.73 10.15 25.24
CA PHE A 228 2.11 10.93 24.18
C PHE A 228 1.94 10.15 22.87
N ILE A 229 0.85 10.45 22.19
CA ILE A 229 0.54 10.03 20.84
C ILE A 229 0.80 11.22 19.92
N VAL A 230 1.55 10.97 18.84
CA VAL A 230 1.59 11.85 17.67
C VAL A 230 0.55 11.31 16.68
N LEU A 231 -0.51 12.08 16.43
CA LEU A 231 -1.58 11.73 15.49
C LEU A 231 -1.48 12.64 14.27
N ILE A 232 -1.39 12.05 13.08
CA ILE A 232 -1.14 12.74 11.82
C ILE A 232 -2.32 12.51 10.90
N GLN A 233 -2.90 13.58 10.35
CA GLN A 233 -3.78 13.56 9.18
C GLN A 233 -3.04 14.11 7.98
N THR A 234 -3.09 13.40 6.86
CA THR A 234 -2.56 13.86 5.57
C THR A 234 -3.61 14.63 4.78
N ILE A 235 -3.19 15.38 3.76
CA ILE A 235 -4.13 16.06 2.84
C ILE A 235 -5.07 15.10 2.10
N ASP A 236 -4.66 13.83 1.99
CA ASP A 236 -5.44 12.75 1.38
C ASP A 236 -6.30 12.00 2.42
N ASN A 237 -6.44 12.54 3.64
CA ASN A 237 -7.23 12.03 4.76
C ASN A 237 -6.81 10.67 5.34
N TYR A 238 -5.61 10.20 5.02
CA TYR A 238 -5.01 9.12 5.79
C TYR A 238 -4.65 9.61 7.19
N VAL A 239 -4.94 8.77 8.18
CA VAL A 239 -4.73 9.08 9.60
C VAL A 239 -3.95 7.97 10.26
N PHE A 240 -2.78 8.32 10.78
CA PHE A 240 -1.83 7.40 11.39
C PHE A 240 -0.99 8.09 12.44
N GLY A 241 -0.16 7.33 13.15
CA GLY A 241 0.66 7.91 14.19
C GLY A 241 1.49 6.93 14.97
N SER A 242 2.02 7.42 16.08
CA SER A 242 2.82 6.64 17.01
C SER A 242 2.57 7.05 18.45
N TYR A 243 2.58 6.10 19.36
CA TYR A 243 2.68 6.33 20.80
C TYR A 243 4.14 6.25 21.26
N ASN A 244 4.50 7.08 22.23
CA ASN A 244 5.76 7.03 22.96
C ASN A 244 5.48 7.28 24.45
N GLU A 245 6.16 6.58 25.35
CA GLU A 245 5.97 6.68 26.80
C GLU A 245 6.69 7.89 27.38
N LYS A 246 8.03 7.88 27.49
CA LYS A 246 8.73 9.00 28.12
C LYS A 246 10.00 9.36 27.38
N ILE A 247 10.15 10.65 27.09
CA ILE A 247 11.41 11.22 26.64
C ILE A 247 12.24 11.56 27.89
N PRO A 248 13.46 11.02 28.05
CA PRO A 248 14.31 11.34 29.20
C PRO A 248 14.66 12.83 29.24
N ASP A 249 14.74 13.39 30.45
CA ASP A 249 15.13 14.78 30.71
C ASP A 249 16.57 15.03 30.26
N HIS A 250 16.72 15.52 29.04
CA HIS A 250 18.01 15.88 28.47
C HIS A 250 17.90 17.20 27.72
N LYS A 251 18.84 18.11 27.95
CA LYS A 251 18.96 19.36 27.18
C LYS A 251 19.12 19.04 25.69
N PHE A 252 18.31 19.69 24.86
CA PHE A 252 18.19 19.50 23.40
C PHE A 252 19.36 20.15 22.65
N ASP A 253 20.60 19.87 23.05
CA ASP A 253 21.77 20.52 22.45
C ASP A 253 22.25 19.78 21.19
N ASN A 254 21.82 18.53 20.99
CA ASN A 254 22.19 17.67 19.85
C ASN A 254 21.03 16.72 19.46
N VAL A 255 21.03 16.22 18.21
CA VAL A 255 20.12 15.14 17.77
C VAL A 255 20.37 13.90 18.63
N LYS A 256 19.33 13.37 19.29
CA LYS A 256 19.42 12.13 20.07
C LYS A 256 18.47 11.07 19.54
N ASP A 257 18.98 9.85 19.54
CA ASP A 257 18.18 8.64 19.36
C ASP A 257 17.86 8.06 20.75
N LEU A 258 16.57 7.87 21.03
CA LEU A 258 16.09 7.27 22.27
C LEU A 258 15.53 5.87 22.00
N VAL A 259 15.52 5.08 23.07
CA VAL A 259 14.92 3.75 23.10
C VAL A 259 13.68 3.83 23.97
N ASP A 260 12.55 3.46 23.39
CA ASP A 260 11.24 3.38 24.03
C ASP A 260 10.67 1.99 23.74
N ASN A 261 10.55 1.19 24.79
CA ASN A 261 10.10 -0.20 24.68
C ASN A 261 8.57 -0.32 24.63
N GLU A 262 7.84 0.72 25.05
CA GLU A 262 6.38 0.79 25.00
C GLU A 262 5.88 1.42 23.70
N HIS A 263 6.80 1.86 22.83
CA HIS A 263 6.50 2.42 21.52
C HIS A 263 5.66 1.48 20.65
N PHE A 264 4.64 2.03 20.01
CA PHE A 264 3.94 1.40 18.91
C PHE A 264 3.55 2.42 17.83
N ALA A 265 3.44 1.93 16.60
CA ALA A 265 2.86 2.68 15.49
C ALA A 265 1.40 2.24 15.28
N PHE A 266 0.60 3.06 14.62
CA PHE A 266 -0.78 2.71 14.28
C PHE A 266 -1.27 3.41 13.02
N SER A 267 -2.32 2.85 12.42
CA SER A 267 -3.08 3.45 11.33
C SER A 267 -4.57 3.39 11.66
N LEU A 268 -5.28 4.51 11.58
CA LEU A 268 -6.73 4.60 11.80
C LEU A 268 -7.50 4.65 10.48
N ILE A 269 -6.96 5.37 9.49
CA ILE A 269 -7.52 5.48 8.14
C ILE A 269 -6.36 5.34 7.14
N GLY A 270 -6.45 4.38 6.21
CA GLY A 270 -5.38 4.05 5.28
C GLY A 270 -5.90 3.57 3.92
N VAL A 271 -5.04 3.56 2.90
CA VAL A 271 -5.39 3.27 1.48
C VAL A 271 -6.15 1.96 1.31
N SER A 272 -5.69 0.92 2.00
CA SER A 272 -6.24 -0.44 1.95
C SER A 272 -6.63 -0.94 3.34
N LEU A 273 -6.86 -0.02 4.27
CA LEU A 273 -7.12 -0.37 5.66
C LEU A 273 -8.59 -0.79 5.83
N HIS A 274 -8.83 -2.08 6.09
CA HIS A 274 -10.18 -2.59 6.38
C HIS A 274 -10.68 -2.25 7.79
N HIS A 275 -9.77 -2.06 8.74
CA HIS A 275 -10.03 -1.65 10.13
C HIS A 275 -8.76 -1.03 10.75
N PRO A 276 -8.88 -0.12 11.73
CA PRO A 276 -7.74 0.44 12.44
C PRO A 276 -6.79 -0.61 12.99
N LYS A 277 -5.48 -0.35 12.90
CA LYS A 277 -4.46 -1.34 13.27
C LYS A 277 -3.30 -0.74 14.07
N LYS A 278 -2.86 -1.49 15.08
CA LYS A 278 -1.64 -1.27 15.87
C LYS A 278 -0.49 -2.11 15.32
N PHE A 279 0.71 -1.55 15.34
CA PHE A 279 1.95 -2.18 14.91
C PHE A 279 3.01 -2.08 16.00
N ILE A 280 3.56 -3.24 16.38
CA ILE A 280 4.58 -3.35 17.43
C ILE A 280 5.93 -3.57 16.76
N ARG A 281 7.01 -3.02 17.32
CA ARG A 281 8.35 -3.27 16.80
C ARG A 281 8.77 -4.73 16.94
N THR A 282 9.46 -5.26 15.92
CA THR A 282 10.02 -6.61 15.94
C THR A 282 11.17 -6.75 16.93
N LYS A 283 12.00 -5.71 17.08
CA LYS A 283 13.15 -5.68 18.00
C LYS A 283 12.95 -4.67 19.12
N LYS A 284 12.96 -5.15 20.35
CA LYS A 284 13.06 -4.33 21.57
C LYS A 284 14.45 -3.70 21.67
N ASN A 285 14.58 -2.65 22.47
CA ASN A 285 15.84 -1.93 22.71
C ASN A 285 16.51 -1.32 21.46
N THR A 286 15.72 -0.92 20.47
CA THR A 286 16.23 -0.23 19.26
C THR A 286 15.85 1.24 19.28
N ARG A 287 16.59 2.05 18.52
CA ARG A 287 16.31 3.49 18.34
C ARG A 287 14.87 3.68 17.84
N THR A 288 14.01 4.26 18.68
CA THR A 288 12.57 4.40 18.46
C THR A 288 12.15 5.84 18.26
N VAL A 289 12.81 6.79 18.91
CA VAL A 289 12.47 8.21 18.82
C VAL A 289 13.71 9.01 18.49
N ARG A 290 13.56 9.96 17.57
CA ARG A 290 14.56 10.96 17.22
C ARG A 290 13.93 12.34 17.28
N TYR A 291 14.53 13.23 18.05
CA TYR A 291 14.17 14.64 18.06
C TYR A 291 15.31 15.48 17.50
N TYR A 292 14.96 16.66 16.98
CA TYR A 292 15.90 17.57 16.35
C TYR A 292 15.93 18.89 17.12
N PRO A 293 17.12 19.45 17.41
CA PRO A 293 17.21 20.78 17.99
C PRO A 293 16.94 21.84 16.92
N ASP A 294 16.47 23.02 17.33
CA ASP A 294 15.96 24.07 16.43
C ASP A 294 17.03 24.66 15.49
N ASN A 295 18.30 24.35 15.75
CA ASN A 295 19.49 24.86 15.08
C ASN A 295 20.06 23.91 14.01
N GLN A 296 19.51 22.69 13.80
CA GLN A 296 19.95 21.80 12.73
C GLN A 296 18.80 21.03 12.07
N GLN A 297 18.60 21.29 10.77
CA GLN A 297 17.73 20.59 9.80
C GLN A 297 16.24 20.99 9.81
N ALA A 298 15.61 20.86 8.64
CA ALA A 298 14.18 21.06 8.41
C ALA A 298 13.25 20.11 9.21
N SER A 299 13.83 19.16 9.95
CA SER A 299 13.14 18.08 10.67
C SER A 299 12.79 18.50 12.10
N ILE A 300 11.62 18.08 12.56
CA ILE A 300 11.04 18.41 13.87
C ILE A 300 11.13 17.19 14.80
N PHE A 301 10.61 16.06 14.34
CA PHE A 301 10.48 14.83 15.12
C PHE A 301 10.52 13.62 14.19
N GLY A 302 10.93 12.46 14.68
CA GLY A 302 10.83 11.24 13.88
C GLY A 302 10.87 9.97 14.70
N ILE A 303 10.29 8.94 14.10
CA ILE A 303 10.37 7.56 14.54
C ILE A 303 11.25 6.84 13.49
N PRO A 304 12.53 6.55 13.79
CA PRO A 304 13.42 5.90 12.84
C PRO A 304 12.80 4.62 12.27
N ARG A 305 12.93 4.39 10.97
CA ARG A 305 12.29 3.26 10.26
C ARG A 305 10.77 3.31 10.16
N PHE A 306 10.13 4.40 10.58
CA PHE A 306 8.71 4.65 10.33
C PHE A 306 8.48 6.00 9.65
N TYR A 307 8.65 7.13 10.33
CA TYR A 307 8.48 8.44 9.71
C TYR A 307 9.41 9.52 10.29
N PHE A 308 9.68 10.54 9.49
CA PHE A 308 10.32 11.79 9.91
C PHE A 308 9.43 12.96 9.51
N MET A 309 9.11 13.80 10.48
CA MET A 309 8.33 15.01 10.31
C MET A 309 9.27 16.19 10.14
N SER A 310 8.97 17.02 9.14
CA SER A 310 9.63 18.29 8.84
C SER A 310 8.57 19.39 8.72
N LYS A 311 8.99 20.65 8.68
CA LYS A 311 8.07 21.79 8.57
C LYS A 311 7.10 21.72 7.37
N GLU A 312 7.50 21.04 6.30
CA GLU A 312 6.73 21.03 5.04
C GLU A 312 6.13 19.67 4.69
N ALA A 313 6.66 18.59 5.28
CA ALA A 313 6.36 17.25 4.84
C ALA A 313 6.62 16.19 5.91
N ILE A 314 6.00 15.04 5.71
CA ILE A 314 6.31 13.81 6.44
C ILE A 314 6.97 12.85 5.45
N GLN A 315 8.14 12.36 5.84
CA GLN A 315 8.88 11.34 5.11
C GLN A 315 8.62 9.99 5.76
N LEU A 316 7.98 9.09 5.04
CA LEU A 316 7.70 7.74 5.46
C LEU A 316 8.81 6.79 4.97
N SER A 317 9.29 5.93 5.87
CA SER A 317 10.38 4.98 5.63
C SER A 317 9.89 3.69 4.99
N TYR A 318 10.58 3.22 3.95
CA TYR A 318 10.27 1.93 3.30
C TYR A 318 10.55 0.73 4.21
N ASP A 319 11.43 0.89 5.20
CA ASP A 319 11.81 -0.20 6.08
C ASP A 319 10.75 -0.52 7.15
N PHE A 320 9.61 0.17 7.17
CA PHE A 320 8.58 -0.05 8.20
C PHE A 320 8.22 -1.54 8.35
N SER A 321 7.99 -2.24 7.23
CA SER A 321 7.67 -3.68 7.24
C SER A 321 8.80 -4.58 7.73
N VAL A 322 10.04 -4.09 7.81
CA VAL A 322 11.20 -4.82 8.34
C VAL A 322 11.25 -4.72 9.86
N TYR A 323 10.80 -3.60 10.42
CA TYR A 323 10.98 -3.27 11.83
C TYR A 323 9.70 -3.39 12.66
N TYR A 324 8.55 -3.66 12.04
CA TYR A 324 7.26 -3.80 12.71
C TYR A 324 6.60 -5.14 12.39
N GLN A 325 5.90 -5.68 13.38
CA GLN A 325 5.15 -6.94 13.33
C GLN A 325 3.79 -6.72 12.68
N ASP A 326 3.25 -7.81 12.11
CA ASP A 326 1.89 -7.87 11.54
C ASP A 326 1.60 -6.76 10.53
N VAL A 327 2.64 -6.28 9.84
CA VAL A 327 2.50 -5.26 8.80
C VAL A 327 1.85 -5.93 7.59
N PRO A 328 0.68 -5.45 7.13
CA PRO A 328 0.00 -6.05 6.00
C PRO A 328 0.80 -5.83 4.71
N PRO A 329 0.50 -6.58 3.63
CA PRO A 329 1.29 -6.56 2.39
C PRO A 329 1.55 -5.16 1.83
N GLU A 330 0.63 -4.20 2.00
CA GLU A 330 0.73 -2.80 1.58
C GLU A 330 1.86 -2.03 2.28
N GLY A 331 2.34 -2.49 3.42
CA GLY A 331 3.51 -1.92 4.09
C GLY A 331 3.34 -0.44 4.42
N ILE A 332 4.24 0.39 3.88
CA ILE A 332 4.23 1.85 4.09
C ILE A 332 3.09 2.55 3.34
N GLU A 333 2.56 1.92 2.29
CA GLU A 333 1.43 2.43 1.48
C GLU A 333 0.12 2.36 2.25
N LEU A 334 0.11 1.67 3.40
CA LEU A 334 -0.97 1.73 4.38
C LEU A 334 -1.22 3.16 4.88
N PHE A 335 -0.14 3.92 5.10
CA PHE A 335 -0.19 5.18 5.80
C PHE A 335 -0.44 6.37 4.86
N ALA A 336 -0.09 6.24 3.57
CA ALA A 336 -0.38 7.24 2.57
C ALA A 336 -0.03 6.81 1.13
N VAL A 337 -0.54 7.58 0.17
CA VAL A 337 -0.03 7.61 -1.21
C VAL A 337 0.91 8.80 -1.36
N GLY A 338 2.22 8.55 -1.56
CA GLY A 338 3.23 9.61 -1.66
C GLY A 338 4.11 9.52 -2.91
N ARG A 339 4.90 10.57 -3.17
CA ARG A 339 5.96 10.52 -4.19
C ARG A 339 7.21 9.88 -3.60
N LYS A 340 7.78 8.90 -4.31
CA LYS A 340 9.06 8.28 -3.96
C LYS A 340 10.20 9.24 -4.26
N LYS A 341 10.99 9.59 -3.25
CA LYS A 341 12.23 10.36 -3.40
C LYS A 341 13.31 9.72 -2.52
N HIS A 342 14.44 9.33 -3.12
CA HIS A 342 15.60 8.75 -2.39
C HIS A 342 15.21 7.74 -1.29
N LEU A 343 14.51 6.66 -1.67
CA LEU A 343 14.09 5.58 -0.74
C LEU A 343 13.17 6.04 0.42
N ASN A 344 12.41 7.14 0.29
CA ASN A 344 11.32 7.54 1.21
C ASN A 344 10.06 7.98 0.44
N TYR A 345 8.88 7.81 1.05
CA TYR A 345 7.63 8.39 0.56
C TYR A 345 7.42 9.76 1.20
N ILE A 346 7.23 10.80 0.40
CA ILE A 346 6.96 12.15 0.91
C ILE A 346 5.47 12.43 0.82
N VAL A 347 4.88 12.84 1.94
CA VAL A 347 3.46 13.16 2.07
C VAL A 347 3.27 14.52 2.74
N LYS A 348 2.21 15.23 2.37
CA LYS A 348 1.87 16.52 2.96
C LYS A 348 0.92 16.31 4.15
N PRO A 349 1.29 16.76 5.36
CA PRO A 349 0.37 16.77 6.48
C PRO A 349 -0.70 17.85 6.26
N LEU A 350 -1.92 17.52 6.65
CA LEU A 350 -3.01 18.47 6.81
C LEU A 350 -3.04 19.01 8.25
N GLU A 351 -3.00 18.08 9.20
CA GLU A 351 -3.09 18.38 10.63
C GLU A 351 -2.25 17.38 11.43
N VAL A 352 -1.60 17.83 12.50
CA VAL A 352 -0.85 16.97 13.43
C VAL A 352 -1.25 17.33 14.86
N TRP A 353 -1.52 16.33 15.68
CA TRP A 353 -1.86 16.51 17.10
C TRP A 353 -0.88 15.79 18.01
N ILE A 354 -0.63 16.40 19.16
CA ILE A 354 -0.08 15.71 20.34
C ILE A 354 -1.23 15.44 21.31
N ILE A 355 -1.37 14.18 21.65
CA ILE A 355 -2.36 13.70 22.63
C ILE A 355 -1.58 13.10 23.79
N GLU A 356 -1.74 13.63 24.99
CA GLU A 356 -1.18 13.05 26.19
C GLU A 356 -1.94 11.78 26.58
N VAL A 357 -1.18 10.80 27.04
CA VAL A 357 -1.69 9.53 27.54
C VAL A 357 -1.47 9.49 29.04
N ILE A 358 -2.56 9.55 29.80
CA ILE A 358 -2.55 9.45 31.25
C ILE A 358 -2.98 8.04 31.61
N LYS A 359 -2.03 7.20 32.00
CA LYS A 359 -2.30 5.84 32.49
C LYS A 359 -2.91 5.94 33.89
N SER A 360 -3.95 5.14 34.16
CA SER A 360 -4.43 4.98 35.53
C SER A 360 -3.27 4.48 36.40
N SER A 361 -3.05 5.11 37.55
CA SER A 361 -2.10 4.62 38.56
C SER A 361 -2.53 3.24 39.05
N ASP A 362 -1.56 2.37 39.31
CA ASP A 362 -1.78 1.17 40.12
C ASP A 362 -2.18 1.53 41.55
#